data_AF-A0A3M4LCN5-F1
#
_entry.id   AF-A0A3M4LCN5-F1
#
_cell.length_a   1.000
_cell.length_b   1.000
_cell.length_c   1.000
_cell.angle_alpha   90.00
_cell.angle_beta   90.00
_cell.angle_gamma   90.00
#
_symmetry.space_group_name_H-M   'P 1'
#
loop_
_entity.id
_entity.type
_entity.pdbx_description
1 polymer ?
#
loop_
_entity_poly.entity_id
_entity_poly.type
_entity_poly.pdbx_seq_one_letter_code
_entity_poly.pdbx_strand_id
1 'polypeptide(L)'
;MREGPGGLAITGSVIAINGMAFDLSSPHGRMLATFLSGIAEFERDLISERVKSGLAASRARGRKLGRQVGVRPKSDKLYPKVIEAIEAGRSYRWIARDLGISKNTVTEIVRGHRETA
;
A
#
# COMPACT_ATOMS: atom_id res chain seq x y z
N MET A 1 12.23 43.96 8.34
CA MET A 1 12.03 42.93 9.39
C MET A 1 11.36 41.76 8.70
N ARG A 2 12.05 40.63 8.53
CA ARG A 2 11.59 39.49 7.72
C ARG A 2 10.67 38.58 8.56
N GLU A 3 9.51 38.26 8.01
CA GLU A 3 8.55 37.25 8.47
C GLU A 3 9.27 35.93 8.85
N GLY A 4 9.00 35.41 10.05
CA GLY A 4 9.49 34.11 10.53
C GLY A 4 8.76 32.94 9.87
N PRO A 5 9.28 31.70 9.99
CA PRO A 5 8.83 30.57 9.19
C PRO A 5 7.39 30.19 9.57
N GLY A 6 6.55 29.99 8.54
CA GLY A 6 5.17 29.55 8.69
C GLY A 6 5.08 28.22 9.43
N GLY A 7 4.90 28.29 10.76
CA GLY A 7 4.47 27.17 11.57
C GLY A 7 3.05 26.82 11.15
N LEU A 8 2.82 25.55 10.81
CA LEU A 8 1.50 25.01 10.51
C LEU A 8 0.56 25.32 11.68
N ALA A 9 -0.28 26.34 11.50
CA ALA A 9 -1.28 26.69 12.50
C ALA A 9 -2.29 25.53 12.55
N ILE A 10 -2.35 24.84 13.69
CA ILE A 10 -3.37 23.82 13.93
C ILE A 10 -4.70 24.55 14.15
N THR A 11 -5.40 24.83 13.07
CA THR A 11 -6.74 25.43 13.08
C THR A 11 -7.78 24.31 13.17
N GLY A 12 -7.94 23.74 14.36
CA GLY A 12 -8.93 22.69 14.62
C GLY A 12 -9.46 22.78 16.04
N SER A 13 -10.71 22.39 16.26
CA SER A 13 -11.33 22.29 17.58
C SER A 13 -11.64 20.85 17.92
N VAL A 14 -11.30 20.41 19.13
CA VAL A 14 -11.70 19.08 19.64
C VAL A 14 -12.90 19.25 20.54
N ILE A 15 -13.95 18.45 20.32
CA ILE A 15 -15.14 18.42 21.17
C ILE A 15 -15.04 17.18 22.04
N ALA A 16 -14.97 17.37 23.36
CA ALA A 16 -15.08 16.30 24.31
C ALA A 16 -16.49 15.70 24.25
N ILE A 17 -16.62 14.43 24.62
CA ILE A 17 -17.89 13.68 24.54
C ILE A 17 -18.99 14.34 25.39
N ASN A 18 -18.63 15.11 26.42
CA ASN A 18 -19.56 15.90 27.23
C ASN A 18 -19.95 17.26 26.60
N GLY A 19 -19.55 17.52 25.36
CA GLY A 19 -19.88 18.74 24.60
C GLY A 19 -18.91 19.91 24.78
N MET A 20 -17.86 19.79 25.60
CA MET A 20 -16.88 20.88 25.78
C MET A 20 -15.97 21.00 24.55
N ALA A 21 -15.89 22.20 23.95
CA ALA A 21 -15.00 22.48 22.83
C ALA A 21 -13.66 23.05 23.32
N PHE A 22 -12.56 22.52 22.80
CA PHE A 22 -11.20 23.00 23.04
C PHE A 22 -10.63 23.61 21.77
N ASP A 23 -10.22 24.87 21.87
CA ASP A 23 -9.45 25.55 20.83
C ASP A 23 -7.98 25.12 20.89
N LEU A 24 -7.52 24.40 19.86
CA LEU A 24 -6.15 23.93 19.76
C LEU A 24 -5.14 25.04 19.44
N SER A 25 -5.60 26.26 19.14
CA SER A 25 -4.73 27.42 18.95
C SER A 25 -4.30 28.07 20.27
N SER A 26 -4.99 27.79 21.37
CA SER A 26 -4.66 28.29 22.72
C SER A 26 -3.39 27.62 23.30
N PRO A 27 -2.67 28.23 24.27
CA PRO A 27 -1.51 27.58 24.90
C PRO A 27 -1.81 26.20 25.50
N HIS A 28 -2.96 26.05 26.17
CA HIS A 28 -3.40 24.76 26.71
C HIS A 28 -3.85 23.78 25.61
N GLY A 29 -4.51 24.27 24.56
CA GLY A 29 -4.91 23.47 23.41
C GLY A 29 -3.72 22.93 22.63
N ARG A 30 -2.65 23.70 22.47
CA ARG A 30 -1.39 23.23 21.87
C ARG A 30 -0.72 22.15 22.71
N MET A 31 -0.73 22.29 24.05
CA MET A 31 -0.21 21.25 24.95
C MET A 31 -0.99 19.94 24.78
N LEU A 32 -2.32 20.02 24.75
CA LEU A 32 -3.20 18.86 24.52
C LEU A 32 -2.94 18.23 23.15
N ALA A 33 -2.81 19.04 22.10
CA ALA A 33 -2.49 18.55 20.75
C ALA A 33 -1.16 17.79 20.72
N THR A 34 -0.10 18.34 21.33
CA THR A 34 1.20 17.66 21.42
C THR A 34 1.11 16.34 22.17
N PHE A 35 0.38 16.30 23.29
CA PHE A 35 0.18 15.07 24.06
C PHE A 35 -0.56 14.01 23.26
N LEU A 36 -1.65 14.38 22.57
CA LEU A 36 -2.41 13.48 21.71
C LEU A 36 -1.58 12.99 20.52
N SER A 37 -0.75 13.85 19.92
CA SER A 37 0.20 13.42 18.89
C SER A 37 1.20 12.39 19.42
N GLY A 38 1.73 12.60 20.64
CA GLY A 38 2.60 11.62 21.29
C GLY A 38 1.92 10.27 21.54
N ILE A 39 0.64 10.27 21.94
CA ILE A 39 -0.15 9.03 22.06
C ILE A 39 -0.33 8.37 20.69
N ALA A 40 -0.66 9.14 19.65
CA ALA A 40 -0.88 8.59 18.31
C ALA A 40 0.40 7.96 17.72
N GLU A 41 1.58 8.54 18.01
CA GLU A 41 2.87 7.95 17.65
C GLU A 41 3.15 6.68 18.43
N PHE A 42 2.93 6.68 19.74
CA PHE A 42 3.10 5.51 20.60
C PHE A 42 2.22 4.32 20.14
N GLU A 43 0.94 4.56 19.85
CA GLU A 43 0.04 3.51 19.33
C GLU A 43 0.51 2.94 18.00
N ARG A 44 1.01 3.81 17.09
CA ARG A 44 1.58 3.37 15.81
C ARG A 44 2.78 2.46 16.01
N ASP A 45 3.65 2.79 16.95
CA ASP A 45 4.83 1.99 17.27
C ASP A 45 4.45 0.63 17.85
N LEU A 46 3.48 0.58 18.77
CA LEU A 46 2.96 -0.69 19.31
C LEU A 46 2.35 -1.58 18.22
N ILE A 47 1.60 -1.01 17.27
CA ILE A 47 1.06 -1.76 16.14
C ILE A 47 2.19 -2.31 15.26
N SER A 48 3.19 -1.48 14.97
CA SER A 48 4.37 -1.86 14.18
C SER A 48 5.13 -3.01 14.83
N GLU A 49 5.36 -2.93 16.15
CA GLU A 49 6.03 -3.97 16.93
C GLU A 49 5.26 -5.29 16.89
N ARG A 50 3.93 -5.25 17.09
CA ARG A 50 3.07 -6.43 17.00
C ARG A 50 3.14 -7.10 15.63
N VAL A 51 3.08 -6.31 14.55
CA VAL A 51 3.19 -6.83 13.17
C VAL A 51 4.55 -7.49 12.96
N LYS A 52 5.64 -6.83 13.36
CA LYS A 52 7.00 -7.39 13.24
C LYS A 52 7.14 -8.71 14.01
N SER A 53 6.64 -8.78 15.24
CA SER A 53 6.63 -10.00 16.06
C SER A 53 5.85 -11.13 15.37
N GLY A 54 4.65 -10.83 14.86
CA GLY A 54 3.84 -11.80 14.12
C GLY A 54 4.54 -12.32 12.85
N LEU A 55 5.18 -11.43 12.08
CA LEU A 55 5.97 -11.82 10.90
C LEU A 55 7.17 -12.68 11.28
N ALA A 56 7.88 -12.35 12.36
CA ALA A 56 9.00 -13.14 12.87
C ALA A 56 8.55 -14.56 13.26
N ALA A 57 7.46 -14.68 14.03
CA ALA A 57 6.88 -15.99 14.38
C ALA A 57 6.43 -16.77 13.14
N SER A 58 5.86 -16.10 12.14
CA SER A 58 5.48 -16.74 10.86
C SER A 58 6.69 -17.25 10.09
N ARG A 59 7.79 -16.48 10.05
CA ARG A 59 9.06 -16.92 9.43
C ARG A 59 9.66 -18.11 10.17
N ALA A 60 9.65 -18.10 11.51
CA ALA A 60 10.15 -19.21 12.32
C ALA A 60 9.37 -20.52 12.07
N ARG A 61 8.07 -20.41 11.78
CA ARG A 61 7.23 -21.55 11.33
C ARG A 61 7.46 -21.95 9.86
N GLY A 62 8.46 -21.39 9.18
CA GLY A 62 8.81 -21.73 7.80
C GLY A 62 7.86 -21.17 6.74
N ARG A 63 6.94 -20.25 7.07
CA ARG A 63 6.07 -19.64 6.07
C ARG A 63 6.87 -18.68 5.18
N LYS A 64 6.85 -18.90 3.86
CA LYS A 64 7.38 -17.95 2.87
C LYS A 64 6.47 -16.72 2.83
N LEU A 65 7.00 -15.58 3.27
CA LEU A 65 6.33 -14.29 3.21
C LEU A 65 6.60 -13.58 1.88
N GLY A 66 5.68 -12.72 1.45
CA GLY A 66 5.81 -11.96 0.20
C GLY A 66 5.41 -12.77 -1.05
N ARG A 67 5.71 -12.21 -2.23
CA ARG A 67 5.40 -12.86 -3.50
C ARG A 67 6.28 -14.09 -3.70
N GLN A 68 5.67 -15.24 -3.92
CA GLN A 68 6.40 -16.48 -4.19
C GLN A 68 7.04 -16.44 -5.58
N VAL A 69 8.27 -16.94 -5.68
CA VAL A 69 8.98 -17.11 -6.96
C VAL A 69 8.18 -18.08 -7.84
N GLY A 70 8.00 -17.73 -9.12
CA GLY A 70 7.20 -18.52 -10.07
C GLY A 70 5.70 -18.23 -10.02
N VAL A 71 5.16 -17.68 -8.92
CA VAL A 71 3.74 -17.35 -8.83
C VAL A 71 3.48 -15.99 -9.49
N ARG A 72 2.64 -16.00 -10.53
CA ARG A 72 2.30 -14.79 -11.29
C ARG A 72 0.78 -14.66 -11.36
N PRO A 73 0.07 -14.35 -10.27
CA PRO A 73 -1.38 -14.52 -10.19
C PRO A 73 -2.16 -13.79 -11.30
N LYS A 74 -1.69 -12.59 -11.68
CA LYS A 74 -2.27 -11.85 -12.81
C LYS A 74 -1.95 -12.49 -14.16
N SER A 75 -0.72 -12.95 -14.36
CA SER A 75 -0.31 -13.63 -15.59
C SER A 75 -0.97 -14.99 -15.72
N ASP A 76 -0.98 -15.80 -14.66
CA ASP A 76 -1.56 -17.14 -14.63
C ASP A 76 -3.07 -17.09 -14.89
N LYS A 77 -3.77 -16.10 -14.30
CA LYS A 77 -5.19 -15.87 -14.55
C LYS A 77 -5.49 -15.45 -15.99
N LEU A 78 -4.62 -14.65 -16.61
CA LEU A 78 -4.83 -14.11 -17.96
C LEU A 78 -4.20 -14.96 -19.06
N TYR A 79 -3.39 -15.97 -18.70
CA TYR A 79 -2.75 -16.91 -19.60
C TYR A 79 -3.67 -17.40 -20.73
N PRO A 80 -4.86 -17.99 -20.45
CA PRO A 80 -5.69 -18.54 -21.51
C PRO A 80 -6.15 -17.47 -22.51
N LYS A 81 -6.53 -16.29 -22.03
CA LYS A 81 -6.97 -15.16 -22.87
C LYS A 81 -5.84 -14.61 -23.73
N VAL A 82 -4.61 -14.60 -23.20
CA VAL A 82 -3.44 -14.16 -23.96
C VAL A 82 -3.15 -15.14 -25.10
N ILE A 83 -3.17 -16.44 -24.84
CA ILE A 83 -2.91 -17.45 -25.88
C ILE A 83 -4.00 -17.44 -26.96
N GLU A 84 -5.27 -17.39 -26.57
CA GLU A 84 -6.40 -17.27 -27.51
C GLU A 84 -6.25 -16.04 -28.43
N ALA A 85 -5.88 -14.89 -27.88
CA ALA A 85 -5.68 -13.68 -28.68
C ALA A 85 -4.45 -13.77 -29.62
N ILE A 86 -3.41 -14.51 -29.23
CA ILE A 86 -2.25 -14.79 -30.07
C ILE A 86 -2.62 -15.71 -31.23
N GLU A 87 -3.39 -16.77 -30.96
CA GLU A 87 -3.93 -17.68 -31.99
C GLU A 87 -4.85 -16.95 -32.98
N ALA A 88 -5.61 -15.96 -32.48
CA ALA A 88 -6.40 -15.02 -33.30
C ALA A 88 -5.55 -13.97 -34.04
N GLY A 89 -4.21 -14.06 -34.00
CA GLY A 89 -3.28 -13.19 -34.73
C GLY A 89 -3.17 -11.77 -34.20
N ARG A 90 -3.58 -11.50 -32.95
CA ARG A 90 -3.51 -10.14 -32.36
C ARG A 90 -2.07 -9.78 -31.98
N SER A 91 -1.72 -8.51 -32.18
CA SER A 91 -0.40 -8.00 -31.77
C SER A 91 -0.28 -7.90 -30.26
N TYR A 92 0.93 -8.07 -29.71
CA TYR A 92 1.16 -8.03 -28.27
C TYR A 92 0.75 -6.68 -27.66
N ARG A 93 0.88 -5.58 -28.42
CA ARG A 93 0.47 -4.24 -27.99
C ARG A 93 -1.05 -4.12 -27.89
N TRP A 94 -1.77 -4.75 -28.81
CA TRP A 94 -3.23 -4.81 -28.76
C TRP A 94 -3.68 -5.60 -27.53
N ILE A 95 -3.12 -6.80 -27.32
CA ILE A 95 -3.46 -7.68 -26.18
C ILE A 95 -3.18 -6.99 -24.84
N ALA A 96 -2.04 -6.32 -24.72
CA ALA A 96 -1.69 -5.56 -23.52
C ALA A 96 -2.72 -4.47 -23.19
N ARG A 97 -3.19 -3.74 -24.21
CA ARG A 97 -4.19 -2.70 -24.05
C ARG A 97 -5.57 -3.28 -23.70
N ASP A 98 -5.98 -4.32 -24.41
CA ASP A 98 -7.29 -4.96 -24.27
C ASP A 98 -7.45 -5.61 -22.88
N LEU A 99 -6.43 -6.34 -22.42
CA LEU A 99 -6.43 -7.02 -21.13
C LEU A 99 -5.96 -6.14 -19.96
N GLY A 100 -5.61 -4.87 -20.20
CA GLY A 100 -5.17 -3.93 -19.16
C GLY A 100 -3.88 -4.35 -18.45
N ILE A 101 -2.95 -5.00 -19.15
CA ILE A 101 -1.67 -5.46 -18.61
C ILE A 101 -0.47 -4.85 -19.35
N SER A 102 0.71 -4.88 -18.72
CA SER A 102 1.92 -4.42 -19.38
C SER A 102 2.29 -5.31 -20.56
N LYS A 103 2.90 -4.75 -21.61
CA LYS A 103 3.48 -5.54 -22.72
C LYS A 103 4.47 -6.59 -22.19
N ASN A 104 5.22 -6.27 -21.14
CA ASN A 104 6.15 -7.21 -20.51
C ASN A 104 5.41 -8.44 -19.97
N THR A 105 4.25 -8.26 -19.33
CA THR A 105 3.40 -9.36 -18.85
C THR A 105 2.93 -10.26 -19.98
N VAL A 106 2.57 -9.69 -21.15
CA VAL A 106 2.19 -10.47 -22.34
C VAL A 106 3.38 -11.27 -22.86
N THR A 107 4.55 -10.64 -23.05
CA THR A 107 5.76 -11.32 -23.51
C THR A 107 6.18 -12.44 -22.57
N GLU A 108 6.11 -12.21 -21.27
CA GLU A 108 6.43 -13.17 -20.22
C GLU A 108 5.51 -14.40 -20.25
N ILE A 109 4.21 -14.21 -20.49
CA ILE A 109 3.24 -15.30 -20.67
C ILE A 109 3.57 -16.11 -21.91
N VAL A 110 3.81 -15.44 -23.04
CA VAL A 110 4.13 -16.11 -24.31
C VAL A 110 5.45 -16.87 -24.23
N ARG A 111 6.47 -16.30 -23.56
CA ARG A 111 7.74 -16.99 -23.33
C ARG A 111 7.53 -18.26 -22.51
N GLY A 112 6.81 -18.19 -21.39
CA GLY A 112 6.51 -19.37 -20.58
C GLY A 112 5.70 -20.44 -21.32
N HIS A 113 4.75 -20.03 -22.18
CA HIS A 113 4.00 -20.96 -23.02
C HIS A 113 4.91 -21.75 -23.98
N ARG A 114 5.87 -21.08 -24.63
CA ARG A 114 6.84 -21.71 -25.54
C ARG A 114 7.83 -22.64 -24.83
N GLU A 115 8.10 -22.40 -23.55
CA GLU A 115 9.00 -23.24 -22.74
C GLU A 115 8.30 -24.49 -22.20
N THR A 116 6.96 -24.50 -22.17
CA THR A 116 6.15 -25.58 -21.60
C THR A 116 5.42 -26.43 -22.66
N ALA A 117 5.23 -25.88 -23.85
CA ALA A 117 4.66 -26.57 -25.03
C ALA A 117 5.74 -27.29 -25.83
#